data_AF-A0AAD4VMS7-F1
#
_entry.id   AF-A0AAD4VMS7-F1
#
_cell.length_a   1.000
_cell.length_b   1.000
_cell.length_c   1.000
_cell.angle_alpha   90.00
_cell.angle_beta   90.00
_cell.angle_gamma   90.00
#
_symmetry.space_group_name_H-M   'P 1'
#
loop_
_entity.id
_entity.type
_entity.pdbx_description
1 polymer ?
#
loop_
_entity_poly.entity_id
_entity_poly.type
_entity_poly.pdbx_seq_one_letter_code
_entity_poly.pdbx_strand_id
1 'polypeptide(L)'
;MSHTFSFDFAILNLKSKIKGSHSLPWILVFTTTIWHRWKWRCISTFNPDYEPSPNSHHIILQFAKEWFDINKMVNGKLAREEQRDHLLGRLFAYGALAQSGRLAEEWVSDGNTPLIKEFTRLLIALASNKRHLQEPACSVILDLIEKLHSEVLLNHGIHECFEGAIEVGNPDALLLALKIREKVSADSARFGKLLPDPFSPNKIFSADHLASLPNCLKELTFCQPRVHNVWPVLVNILLPDRVLQAEDAMSVSNSLRKHKKNWNSSFSVEEIAKNFQCFCEVIIEGSLLPSSHDRKHLAFDVLLLLLPCLHASFIPISLSAKLVQCMIDVLSTKDSWLYKVVQHFPKNLSDWVENNDVRRVSVIVALQKHSNDKFDCITLTKTVKDLMADFRTESGCMLNMFVDESHASEEPSDESQTNR
;
A
#
# COMPACT_ATOMS: atom_id res chain seq x y z
N MET A 1 -35.57 29.52 -16.48
CA MET A 1 -36.03 28.55 -17.52
C MET A 1 -35.16 27.32 -17.44
N SER A 2 -35.75 26.22 -16.98
CA SER A 2 -35.16 24.90 -16.81
C SER A 2 -34.97 24.23 -18.16
N HIS A 3 -33.71 24.07 -18.61
CA HIS A 3 -33.39 23.11 -19.66
C HIS A 3 -32.97 21.80 -19.02
N THR A 4 -33.97 20.99 -18.69
CA THR A 4 -33.84 19.56 -18.46
C THR A 4 -33.32 18.94 -19.76
N PHE A 5 -32.05 18.57 -19.76
CA PHE A 5 -31.45 17.78 -20.83
C PHE A 5 -32.08 16.37 -20.74
N SER A 6 -32.97 16.04 -21.68
CA SER A 6 -33.72 14.78 -21.65
C SER A 6 -32.79 13.57 -21.69
N PHE A 7 -33.00 12.65 -20.75
CA PHE A 7 -32.22 11.45 -20.47
C PHE A 7 -32.16 10.48 -21.66
N ASP A 8 -33.22 10.46 -22.49
CA ASP A 8 -33.30 9.62 -23.70
C ASP A 8 -32.27 10.02 -24.76
N PHE A 9 -31.85 11.30 -24.79
CA PHE A 9 -30.86 11.79 -25.75
C PHE A 9 -29.44 11.29 -25.44
N ALA A 10 -29.12 10.97 -24.19
CA ALA A 10 -27.79 10.50 -23.81
C ALA A 10 -27.58 9.01 -24.11
N ILE A 11 -28.62 8.18 -23.95
CA ILE A 11 -28.56 6.73 -24.17
C ILE A 11 -28.64 6.37 -25.66
N LEU A 12 -29.44 7.08 -26.46
CA LEU A 12 -29.48 6.91 -27.92
C LEU A 12 -28.12 7.20 -28.59
N ASN A 13 -27.32 8.10 -28.03
CA ASN A 13 -26.05 8.54 -28.61
C ASN A 13 -24.83 7.69 -28.19
N LEU A 14 -24.94 6.86 -27.15
CA LEU A 14 -23.94 5.82 -26.86
C LEU A 14 -24.02 4.65 -27.85
N LYS A 15 -25.20 4.44 -28.47
CA LYS A 15 -25.44 3.39 -29.48
C LYS A 15 -25.07 3.81 -30.90
N SER A 16 -24.86 5.10 -31.19
CA SER A 16 -24.58 5.56 -32.55
C SER A 16 -23.12 5.31 -32.95
N LYS A 17 -22.90 4.37 -33.88
CA LYS A 17 -21.68 4.34 -34.69
C LYS A 17 -21.68 5.59 -35.59
N ILE A 18 -20.71 6.49 -35.35
CA ILE A 18 -20.20 7.53 -36.26
C ILE A 18 -20.87 8.93 -36.17
N LYS A 19 -19.97 9.91 -35.98
CA LYS A 19 -20.07 11.40 -36.01
C LYS A 19 -20.77 12.08 -34.82
N GLY A 20 -19.96 12.55 -33.86
CA GLY A 20 -20.39 13.53 -32.88
C GLY A 20 -20.21 14.99 -33.34
N SER A 21 -20.59 15.91 -32.45
CA SER A 21 -20.47 17.37 -32.66
C SER A 21 -19.07 17.76 -33.12
N HIS A 22 -18.98 18.54 -34.19
CA HIS A 22 -17.72 19.01 -34.78
C HIS A 22 -16.70 17.91 -35.12
N SER A 23 -17.16 16.70 -35.51
CA SER A 23 -16.31 15.56 -35.87
C SER A 23 -15.59 14.88 -34.70
N LEU A 24 -15.98 15.18 -33.45
CA LEU A 24 -15.39 14.59 -32.24
C LEU A 24 -16.25 13.44 -31.70
N PRO A 25 -15.63 12.39 -31.12
CA PRO A 25 -16.37 11.37 -30.38
C PRO A 25 -17.11 11.98 -29.19
N TRP A 26 -18.39 11.67 -29.02
CA TRP A 26 -19.20 12.20 -27.90
C TRP A 26 -18.65 11.83 -26.52
N ILE A 27 -18.03 10.64 -26.40
CA ILE A 27 -17.35 10.22 -25.16
C ILE A 27 -16.26 11.21 -24.76
N LEU A 28 -15.54 11.77 -25.73
CA LEU A 28 -14.46 12.74 -25.50
C LEU A 28 -15.00 14.11 -25.10
N VAL A 29 -16.06 14.57 -25.77
CA VAL A 29 -16.73 15.82 -25.39
C VAL A 29 -17.30 15.69 -23.97
N PHE A 30 -17.87 14.54 -23.63
CA PHE A 30 -18.44 14.25 -22.31
C PHE A 30 -17.37 14.21 -21.20
N THR A 31 -16.27 13.48 -21.39
CA THR A 31 -15.19 13.40 -20.40
C THR A 31 -14.49 14.74 -20.20
N THR A 32 -14.27 15.51 -21.28
CA THR A 32 -13.74 16.87 -21.22
C THR A 32 -14.68 17.81 -20.47
N THR A 33 -15.98 17.66 -20.66
CA THR A 33 -17.01 18.43 -19.93
C THR A 33 -16.94 18.14 -18.44
N ILE A 34 -16.81 16.87 -18.04
CA ILE A 34 -16.69 16.48 -16.63
C ILE A 34 -15.39 17.02 -16.02
N TRP A 35 -14.26 16.88 -16.71
CA TRP A 35 -12.98 17.43 -16.28
C TRP A 35 -13.05 18.93 -16.06
N HIS A 36 -13.62 19.67 -17.02
CA HIS A 36 -13.75 21.12 -16.91
C HIS A 36 -14.67 21.53 -15.74
N ARG A 37 -15.73 20.76 -15.47
CA ARG A 37 -16.60 20.99 -14.30
C ARG A 37 -15.92 20.66 -12.97
N TRP A 38 -15.10 19.61 -12.92
CA TRP A 38 -14.31 19.28 -11.73
C TRP A 38 -13.26 20.36 -11.46
N LYS A 39 -12.48 20.76 -12.48
CA LYS A 39 -11.50 21.84 -12.40
C LYS A 39 -12.13 23.14 -11.93
N TRP A 40 -13.32 23.48 -12.45
CA TRP A 40 -14.06 24.66 -12.01
C TRP A 40 -14.43 24.58 -10.53
N ARG A 41 -14.96 23.44 -10.06
CA ARG A 41 -15.27 23.24 -8.64
C ARG A 41 -14.04 23.37 -7.74
N CYS A 42 -12.89 22.86 -8.17
CA CYS A 42 -11.64 23.05 -7.44
C CYS A 42 -11.27 24.53 -7.35
N ILE A 43 -11.29 25.26 -8.48
CA ILE A 43 -10.92 26.68 -8.51
C ILE A 43 -11.90 27.53 -7.69
N SER A 44 -13.20 27.29 -7.77
CA SER A 44 -14.21 28.04 -6.99
C SER A 44 -14.08 27.81 -5.48
N THR A 45 -13.47 26.70 -5.06
CA THR A 45 -13.22 26.40 -3.64
C THR A 45 -12.07 27.24 -3.09
N PHE A 46 -11.09 27.62 -3.93
CA PHE A 46 -9.92 28.41 -3.54
C PHE A 46 -10.00 29.89 -3.96
N ASN A 47 -10.94 30.25 -4.82
CA ASN A 47 -11.22 31.61 -5.24
C ASN A 47 -12.74 31.81 -5.41
N PRO A 48 -13.45 32.33 -4.39
CA PRO A 48 -14.90 32.48 -4.40
C PRO A 48 -15.42 33.45 -5.47
N ASP A 49 -14.59 34.41 -5.90
CA ASP A 49 -14.94 35.45 -6.88
C ASP A 49 -14.65 35.01 -8.33
N TYR A 50 -14.21 33.77 -8.53
CA TYR A 50 -13.96 33.22 -9.85
C TYR A 50 -15.26 32.84 -10.56
N GLU A 51 -15.75 33.71 -11.45
CA GLU A 51 -16.84 33.37 -12.37
C GLU A 51 -16.32 32.65 -13.63
N PRO A 52 -16.95 31.54 -14.03
CA PRO A 52 -16.57 30.83 -15.25
C PRO A 52 -16.88 31.69 -16.48
N SER A 53 -16.06 31.54 -17.53
CA SER A 53 -16.33 32.17 -18.82
C SER A 53 -17.74 31.77 -19.34
N PRO A 54 -18.56 32.72 -19.82
CA PRO A 54 -19.91 32.46 -20.32
C PRO A 54 -19.95 31.52 -21.53
N ASN A 55 -18.80 31.29 -22.18
CA ASN A 55 -18.62 30.42 -23.33
C ASN A 55 -17.86 29.11 -22.98
N SER A 56 -18.09 28.55 -21.79
CA SER A 56 -17.43 27.30 -21.35
C SER A 56 -17.60 26.14 -22.33
N HIS A 57 -18.71 26.10 -23.07
CA HIS A 57 -18.96 25.08 -24.10
C HIS A 57 -17.96 25.16 -25.26
N HIS A 58 -17.57 26.37 -25.69
CA HIS A 58 -16.55 26.55 -26.73
C HIS A 58 -15.17 26.10 -26.25
N ILE A 59 -14.82 26.39 -24.99
CA ILE A 59 -13.55 25.97 -24.39
C ILE A 59 -13.49 24.44 -24.27
N ILE A 60 -14.59 23.81 -23.82
CA ILE A 60 -14.71 22.35 -23.71
C ILE A 60 -14.60 21.70 -25.10
N LEU A 61 -15.29 22.25 -26.10
CA LEU A 61 -15.25 21.72 -27.47
C LEU A 61 -13.88 21.96 -28.11
N GLN A 62 -13.25 23.10 -27.86
CA GLN A 62 -11.90 23.40 -28.33
C GLN A 62 -10.88 22.45 -27.69
N PHE A 63 -10.93 22.24 -26.38
CA PHE A 63 -10.07 21.28 -25.69
C PHE A 63 -10.32 19.86 -26.18
N ALA A 64 -11.58 19.44 -26.33
CA ALA A 64 -11.92 18.13 -26.88
C ALA A 64 -11.41 18.00 -28.33
N LYS A 65 -11.41 19.08 -29.11
CA LYS A 65 -10.91 19.10 -30.49
C LYS A 65 -9.39 19.01 -30.55
N GLU A 66 -8.70 19.84 -29.79
CA GLU A 66 -7.25 19.79 -29.63
C GLU A 66 -6.81 18.41 -29.13
N TRP A 67 -7.51 17.86 -28.14
CA TRP A 67 -7.28 16.50 -27.64
C TRP A 67 -7.49 15.47 -28.75
N PHE A 68 -8.57 15.54 -29.53
CA PHE A 68 -8.84 14.58 -30.61
C PHE A 68 -7.81 14.67 -31.74
N ASP A 69 -7.42 15.89 -32.12
CA ASP A 69 -6.46 16.13 -33.20
C ASP A 69 -5.05 15.67 -32.81
N ILE A 70 -4.64 15.89 -31.55
CA ILE A 70 -3.42 15.31 -30.96
C ILE A 70 -3.47 13.77 -31.02
N ASN A 71 -4.63 13.17 -30.75
CA ASN A 71 -4.80 11.72 -30.70
C ASN A 71 -5.00 11.04 -32.06
N LYS A 72 -5.29 11.81 -33.13
CA LYS A 72 -5.38 11.32 -34.50
C LYS A 72 -4.01 11.14 -35.15
N MET A 73 -2.96 11.81 -34.65
CA MET A 73 -1.59 11.67 -35.13
C MET A 73 -0.90 10.41 -34.58
N VAL A 74 -1.18 9.26 -35.19
CA VAL A 74 -0.54 7.98 -34.87
C VAL A 74 0.93 7.88 -35.34
N ASN A 75 1.51 8.89 -36.01
CA ASN A 75 2.88 8.79 -36.54
C ASN A 75 3.83 9.96 -36.16
N GLY A 76 3.44 10.86 -35.26
CA GLY A 76 4.33 11.91 -34.73
C GLY A 76 4.71 11.61 -33.28
N LYS A 77 6.01 11.59 -32.95
CA LYS A 77 6.46 11.51 -31.55
C LYS A 77 6.00 12.79 -30.83
N LEU A 78 4.95 12.70 -30.02
CA LEU A 78 4.62 13.72 -29.02
C LEU A 78 5.81 13.94 -28.09
N ALA A 79 5.98 15.17 -27.60
CA ALA A 79 6.98 15.42 -26.57
C ALA A 79 6.66 14.55 -25.34
N ARG A 80 7.69 14.07 -24.64
CA ARG A 80 7.54 13.12 -23.51
C ARG A 80 6.57 13.63 -22.43
N GLU A 81 6.49 14.94 -22.26
CA GLU A 81 5.59 15.61 -21.31
C GLU A 81 4.14 15.60 -21.79
N GLU A 82 3.89 15.96 -23.05
CA GLU A 82 2.55 15.89 -23.67
C GLU A 82 1.97 14.47 -23.65
N GLN A 83 2.82 13.46 -23.89
CA GLN A 83 2.42 12.06 -23.78
C GLN A 83 2.04 11.67 -22.34
N ARG A 84 2.74 12.20 -21.34
CA ARG A 84 2.46 11.93 -19.92
C ARG A 84 1.13 12.56 -19.52
N ASP A 85 0.94 13.83 -19.84
CA ASP A 85 -0.29 14.58 -19.55
C ASP A 85 -1.49 13.97 -20.26
N HIS A 86 -1.29 13.47 -21.47
CA HIS A 86 -2.31 12.73 -22.21
C HIS A 86 -2.79 11.47 -21.47
N LEU A 87 -1.85 10.63 -21.00
CA LEU A 87 -2.20 9.40 -20.29
C LEU A 87 -2.85 9.69 -18.93
N LEU A 88 -2.40 10.71 -18.22
CA LEU A 88 -3.02 11.19 -16.98
C LEU A 88 -4.44 11.70 -17.24
N GLY A 89 -4.66 12.48 -18.30
CA GLY A 89 -5.99 12.96 -18.68
C GLY A 89 -6.97 11.81 -18.94
N ARG A 90 -6.51 10.71 -19.58
CA ARG A 90 -7.32 9.49 -19.76
C ARG A 90 -7.66 8.82 -18.44
N LEU A 91 -6.67 8.67 -17.55
CA LEU A 91 -6.87 8.11 -16.22
C LEU A 91 -7.93 8.91 -15.43
N PHE A 92 -7.82 10.24 -15.42
CA PHE A 92 -8.81 11.11 -14.75
C PHE A 92 -10.20 10.99 -15.36
N ALA A 93 -10.30 10.92 -16.68
CA ALA A 93 -11.58 10.71 -17.36
C ALA A 93 -12.23 9.37 -16.96
N TYR A 94 -11.45 8.30 -16.91
CA TYR A 94 -11.94 6.99 -16.46
C TYR A 94 -12.31 6.99 -14.98
N GLY A 95 -11.50 7.60 -14.13
CA GLY A 95 -11.79 7.79 -12.71
C GLY A 95 -13.09 8.53 -12.50
N ALA A 96 -13.31 9.65 -13.19
CA ALA A 96 -14.55 10.40 -13.11
C ALA A 96 -15.78 9.58 -13.59
N LEU A 97 -15.61 8.75 -14.62
CA LEU A 97 -16.68 7.88 -15.11
C LEU A 97 -17.03 6.79 -14.09
N ALA A 98 -16.03 6.08 -13.54
CA ALA A 98 -16.22 5.11 -12.46
C ALA A 98 -16.84 5.77 -11.21
N GLN A 99 -16.43 7.01 -10.92
CA GLN A 99 -16.95 7.76 -9.79
C GLN A 99 -18.42 8.21 -9.97
N SER A 100 -18.83 8.48 -11.21
CA SER A 100 -20.18 8.96 -11.51
C SER A 100 -21.32 7.99 -11.18
N GLY A 101 -21.03 6.68 -11.01
CA GLY A 101 -22.06 5.66 -10.78
C GLY A 101 -22.82 5.23 -12.05
N ARG A 102 -22.62 5.91 -13.18
CA ARG A 102 -23.32 5.63 -14.45
C ARG A 102 -23.11 4.21 -14.99
N LEU A 103 -21.90 3.66 -14.81
CA LEU A 103 -21.62 2.28 -15.19
C LEU A 103 -22.43 1.27 -14.37
N ALA A 104 -22.75 1.61 -13.11
CA ALA A 104 -23.61 0.79 -12.26
C ALA A 104 -25.09 0.91 -12.67
N GLU A 105 -25.57 2.10 -13.02
CA GLU A 105 -26.93 2.31 -13.55
C GLU A 105 -27.15 1.53 -14.85
N GLU A 106 -26.18 1.57 -15.77
CA GLU A 106 -26.21 0.83 -17.03
C GLU A 106 -26.23 -0.69 -16.77
N TRP A 107 -25.43 -1.17 -15.82
CA TRP A 107 -25.43 -2.58 -15.43
C TRP A 107 -26.79 -3.04 -14.91
N VAL A 108 -27.41 -2.26 -14.00
CA VAL A 108 -28.73 -2.58 -13.43
C VAL A 108 -29.80 -2.63 -14.52
N SER A 109 -29.64 -1.86 -15.59
CA SER A 109 -30.63 -1.75 -16.67
C SER A 109 -30.57 -2.88 -17.71
N ASP A 110 -29.37 -3.33 -18.09
CA ASP A 110 -29.17 -4.26 -19.24
C ASP A 110 -28.40 -5.55 -18.86
N GLY A 111 -27.78 -5.62 -17.69
CA GLY A 111 -27.27 -6.86 -17.06
C GLY A 111 -26.15 -7.61 -17.80
N ASN A 112 -25.78 -7.23 -19.02
CA ASN A 112 -24.69 -7.82 -19.81
C ASN A 112 -24.13 -6.81 -20.82
N THR A 113 -23.79 -5.60 -20.36
CA THR A 113 -23.40 -4.52 -21.27
C THR A 113 -21.96 -4.72 -21.76
N PRO A 114 -21.70 -4.66 -23.09
CA PRO A 114 -20.34 -4.71 -23.62
C PRO A 114 -19.49 -3.51 -23.16
N LEU A 115 -20.14 -2.46 -22.65
CA LEU A 115 -19.54 -1.24 -22.16
C LEU A 115 -18.64 -1.47 -20.94
N ILE A 116 -19.06 -2.29 -19.96
CA ILE A 116 -18.25 -2.56 -18.76
C ILE A 116 -17.01 -3.36 -19.12
N LYS A 117 -17.16 -4.35 -20.02
CA LYS A 117 -16.04 -5.14 -20.55
C LYS A 117 -15.04 -4.24 -21.28
N GLU A 118 -15.52 -3.36 -22.16
CA GLU A 118 -14.66 -2.44 -22.91
C GLU A 118 -13.99 -1.41 -21.99
N PHE A 119 -14.72 -0.85 -21.02
CA PHE A 119 -14.16 0.07 -20.04
C PHE A 119 -13.05 -0.58 -19.21
N THR A 120 -13.28 -1.80 -18.72
CA THR A 120 -12.31 -2.57 -17.95
C THR A 120 -11.08 -2.87 -18.81
N ARG A 121 -11.26 -3.32 -20.05
CA ARG A 121 -10.16 -3.56 -21.01
C ARG A 121 -9.33 -2.30 -21.27
N LEU A 122 -9.97 -1.14 -21.42
CA LEU A 122 -9.29 0.14 -21.64
C LEU A 122 -8.48 0.60 -20.42
N LEU A 123 -8.98 0.34 -19.20
CA LEU A 123 -8.26 0.62 -17.96
C LEU A 123 -7.05 -0.30 -17.78
N ILE A 124 -7.21 -1.60 -18.05
CA ILE A 124 -6.11 -2.58 -18.01
C ILE A 124 -5.03 -2.18 -19.02
N ALA A 125 -5.42 -1.84 -20.26
CA ALA A 125 -4.48 -1.37 -21.28
C ALA A 125 -3.76 -0.07 -20.88
N LEU A 126 -4.43 0.81 -20.11
CA LEU A 126 -3.82 2.03 -19.58
C LEU A 126 -2.80 1.71 -18.47
N ALA A 127 -3.15 0.81 -17.54
CA ALA A 127 -2.27 0.34 -16.48
C ALA A 127 -0.99 -0.29 -17.06
N SER A 128 -1.12 -1.12 -18.10
CA SER A 128 0.01 -1.79 -18.76
C SER A 128 0.90 -0.84 -19.59
N ASN A 129 0.54 0.44 -19.76
CA ASN A 129 1.31 1.37 -20.59
C ASN A 129 2.56 1.90 -19.88
N LYS A 130 2.41 2.41 -18.66
CA LYS A 130 3.50 3.01 -17.85
C LYS A 130 3.31 2.68 -16.37
N ARG A 131 4.41 2.40 -15.66
CA ARG A 131 4.40 2.06 -14.23
C ARG A 131 3.66 3.07 -13.35
N HIS A 132 3.84 4.38 -13.58
CA HIS A 132 3.18 5.42 -12.80
C HIS A 132 1.64 5.48 -12.97
N LEU A 133 1.07 4.75 -13.95
CA LEU A 133 -0.37 4.66 -14.16
C LEU A 133 -0.97 3.38 -13.56
N GLN A 134 -0.15 2.41 -13.15
CA GLN A 134 -0.61 1.10 -12.70
C GLN A 134 -1.44 1.21 -11.42
N GLU A 135 -0.84 1.70 -10.33
CA GLU A 135 -1.53 1.86 -9.04
C GLU A 135 -2.77 2.78 -9.11
N PRO A 136 -2.71 3.96 -9.79
CA PRO A 136 -3.90 4.78 -9.97
C PRO A 136 -5.00 4.13 -10.82
N ALA A 137 -4.66 3.42 -11.90
CA ALA A 137 -5.65 2.73 -12.72
C ALA A 137 -6.30 1.58 -11.94
N CYS A 138 -5.53 0.85 -11.13
CA CYS A 138 -6.06 -0.18 -10.24
C CYS A 138 -6.97 0.41 -9.16
N SER A 139 -6.67 1.61 -8.67
CA SER A 139 -7.57 2.34 -7.76
C SER A 139 -8.92 2.65 -8.43
N VAL A 140 -8.92 3.07 -9.70
CA VAL A 140 -10.17 3.29 -10.46
C VAL A 140 -10.95 1.97 -10.65
N ILE A 141 -10.25 0.86 -10.90
CA ILE A 141 -10.87 -0.46 -10.98
C ILE A 141 -11.50 -0.85 -9.63
N LEU A 142 -10.80 -0.62 -8.52
CA LEU A 142 -11.32 -0.89 -7.18
C LEU A 142 -12.57 -0.04 -6.84
N ASP A 143 -12.55 1.24 -7.17
CA ASP A 143 -13.71 2.15 -7.06
C ASP A 143 -14.91 1.61 -7.86
N LEU A 144 -14.65 1.05 -9.05
CA LEU A 144 -15.68 0.43 -9.87
C LEU A 144 -16.23 -0.84 -9.22
N ILE A 145 -15.37 -1.68 -8.62
CA ILE A 145 -15.76 -2.89 -7.87
C ILE A 145 -16.53 -2.55 -6.59
N GLU A 146 -16.35 -1.37 -6.02
CA GLU A 146 -17.21 -0.90 -4.91
C GLU A 146 -18.63 -0.59 -5.34
N LYS A 147 -18.84 -0.24 -6.61
CA LYS A 147 -20.14 0.20 -7.13
C LYS A 147 -20.86 -0.87 -7.94
N LEU A 148 -20.10 -1.79 -8.54
CA LEU A 148 -20.62 -2.95 -9.25
C LEU A 148 -20.55 -4.19 -8.37
N HIS A 149 -21.42 -5.17 -8.62
CA HIS A 149 -21.30 -6.48 -7.98
C HIS A 149 -19.96 -7.12 -8.39
N SER A 150 -19.13 -7.51 -7.44
CA SER A 150 -17.73 -7.91 -7.67
C SER A 150 -17.56 -9.15 -8.55
N GLU A 151 -18.61 -9.96 -8.70
CA GLU A 151 -18.67 -11.09 -9.63
C GLU A 151 -18.72 -10.67 -11.11
N VAL A 152 -19.27 -9.49 -11.40
CA VAL A 152 -19.46 -8.95 -12.75
C VAL A 152 -18.12 -8.62 -13.38
N LEU A 153 -17.26 -7.94 -12.62
CA LEU A 153 -15.96 -7.50 -13.11
C LEU A 153 -14.98 -8.66 -13.30
N LEU A 154 -15.07 -9.69 -12.45
CA LEU A 154 -14.32 -10.94 -12.62
C LEU A 154 -14.63 -11.63 -13.95
N ASN A 155 -15.91 -11.63 -14.36
CA ASN A 155 -16.37 -12.27 -15.60
C ASN A 155 -16.10 -11.44 -16.87
N HIS A 156 -15.69 -10.17 -16.72
CA HIS A 156 -15.54 -9.22 -17.84
C HIS A 156 -14.09 -8.78 -18.11
N GLY A 157 -13.11 -9.64 -17.82
CA GLY A 157 -11.74 -9.51 -18.33
C GLY A 157 -10.66 -9.26 -17.28
N ILE A 158 -11.01 -9.09 -16.00
CA ILE A 158 -9.99 -8.92 -14.94
C ILE A 158 -9.14 -10.18 -14.74
N HIS A 159 -9.67 -11.37 -15.06
CA HIS A 159 -8.90 -12.62 -14.99
C HIS A 159 -7.60 -12.56 -15.81
N GLU A 160 -7.60 -11.87 -16.96
CA GLU A 160 -6.42 -11.71 -17.81
C GLU A 160 -5.28 -10.98 -17.07
N CYS A 161 -5.60 -10.18 -16.05
CA CYS A 161 -4.58 -9.49 -15.24
C CYS A 161 -3.91 -10.40 -14.20
N PHE A 162 -4.50 -11.55 -13.90
CA PHE A 162 -3.99 -12.48 -12.89
C PHE A 162 -3.11 -13.57 -13.49
N GLU A 163 -3.36 -13.91 -14.76
CA GLU A 163 -2.57 -14.91 -15.49
C GLU A 163 -1.13 -14.40 -15.71
N GLY A 164 -0.14 -15.18 -15.26
CA GLY A 164 1.28 -14.81 -15.38
C GLY A 164 1.74 -13.69 -14.43
N ALA A 165 0.87 -13.19 -13.54
CA ALA A 165 1.16 -12.02 -12.72
C ALA A 165 2.31 -12.24 -11.72
N ILE A 166 2.51 -13.46 -11.23
CA ILE A 166 3.64 -13.80 -10.35
C ILE A 166 4.95 -13.81 -11.13
N GLU A 167 4.92 -14.40 -12.32
CA GLU A 167 6.06 -14.53 -13.21
C GLU A 167 6.55 -13.14 -13.69
N VAL A 168 5.61 -12.23 -13.98
CA VAL A 168 5.89 -10.85 -14.36
C VAL A 168 6.22 -9.95 -13.16
N GLY A 169 5.82 -10.34 -11.94
CA GLY A 169 6.01 -9.54 -10.74
C GLY A 169 5.06 -8.34 -10.66
N ASN A 170 3.76 -8.56 -10.87
CA ASN A 170 2.74 -7.51 -10.88
C ASN A 170 2.08 -7.35 -9.48
N PRO A 171 2.49 -6.32 -8.69
CA PRO A 171 1.92 -6.10 -7.35
C PRO A 171 0.47 -5.61 -7.37
N ASP A 172 0.06 -4.91 -8.43
CA ASP A 172 -1.30 -4.40 -8.57
C ASP A 172 -2.31 -5.52 -8.81
N ALA A 173 -1.90 -6.55 -9.56
CA ALA A 173 -2.68 -7.77 -9.73
C ALA A 173 -2.93 -8.48 -8.38
N LEU A 174 -1.91 -8.53 -7.51
CA LEU A 174 -2.06 -9.05 -6.16
C LEU A 174 -3.03 -8.21 -5.31
N LEU A 175 -2.92 -6.87 -5.37
CA LEU A 175 -3.84 -5.97 -4.68
C LEU A 175 -5.30 -6.17 -5.14
N LEU A 176 -5.52 -6.22 -6.46
CA LEU A 176 -6.84 -6.47 -7.05
C LEU A 176 -7.39 -7.83 -6.61
N ALA A 177 -6.58 -8.89 -6.66
CA ALA A 177 -6.98 -10.23 -6.25
C ALA A 177 -7.42 -10.25 -4.77
N LEU A 178 -6.63 -9.67 -3.87
CA LEU A 178 -6.95 -9.59 -2.43
C LEU A 178 -8.24 -8.81 -2.18
N LYS A 179 -8.43 -7.66 -2.84
CA LYS A 179 -9.61 -6.81 -2.65
C LYS A 179 -10.89 -7.38 -3.24
N ILE A 180 -10.81 -8.09 -4.37
CA ILE A 180 -11.96 -8.78 -4.94
C ILE A 180 -12.33 -9.97 -4.07
N ARG A 181 -11.34 -10.73 -3.58
CA ARG A 181 -11.56 -11.87 -2.69
C ARG A 181 -12.23 -11.46 -1.37
N GLU A 182 -11.96 -10.27 -0.86
CA GLU A 182 -12.67 -9.72 0.32
C GLU A 182 -14.20 -9.60 0.09
N LYS A 183 -14.62 -9.41 -1.16
CA LYS A 183 -16.02 -9.16 -1.52
C LYS A 183 -16.75 -10.36 -2.12
N VAL A 184 -16.02 -11.30 -2.73
CA VAL A 184 -16.61 -12.47 -3.38
C VAL A 184 -16.09 -13.73 -2.70
N SER A 185 -17.00 -14.63 -2.34
CA SER A 185 -16.66 -16.01 -1.98
C SER A 185 -16.31 -16.87 -3.22
N ALA A 186 -15.69 -16.26 -4.23
CA ALA A 186 -15.44 -16.88 -5.52
C ALA A 186 -14.45 -18.04 -5.40
N ASP A 187 -14.54 -18.96 -6.36
CA ASP A 187 -13.60 -20.05 -6.52
C ASP A 187 -12.16 -19.50 -6.72
N SER A 188 -11.20 -20.06 -5.98
CA SER A 188 -9.79 -19.65 -5.94
C SER A 188 -9.14 -19.75 -7.32
N ALA A 189 -9.61 -20.68 -8.16
CA ALA A 189 -9.13 -20.91 -9.52
C ALA A 189 -9.13 -19.63 -10.38
N ARG A 190 -10.03 -18.67 -10.09
CA ARG A 190 -10.15 -17.41 -10.84
C ARG A 190 -9.06 -16.38 -10.57
N PHE A 191 -8.22 -16.59 -9.55
CA PHE A 191 -7.11 -15.70 -9.20
C PHE A 191 -5.75 -16.25 -9.63
N GLY A 192 -5.74 -17.36 -10.38
CA GLY A 192 -4.51 -18.05 -10.77
C GLY A 192 -3.71 -18.50 -9.56
N LYS A 193 -2.39 -18.34 -9.61
CA LYS A 193 -1.47 -18.67 -8.52
C LYS A 193 -1.30 -17.54 -7.49
N LEU A 194 -1.91 -16.36 -7.69
CA LEU A 194 -1.71 -15.19 -6.83
C LEU A 194 -2.27 -15.37 -5.42
N LEU A 195 -3.35 -16.15 -5.30
CA LEU A 195 -3.98 -16.48 -4.03
C LEU A 195 -3.98 -18.00 -3.85
N PRO A 196 -3.84 -18.50 -2.62
CA PRO A 196 -3.87 -19.93 -2.35
C PRO A 196 -5.25 -20.54 -2.57
N ASP A 197 -5.27 -21.83 -2.91
CA ASP A 197 -6.49 -22.63 -3.09
C ASP A 197 -6.55 -23.83 -2.11
N PRO A 198 -7.63 -24.01 -1.34
CA PRO A 198 -8.62 -23.00 -0.95
C PRO A 198 -7.96 -21.84 -0.23
N PHE A 199 -8.55 -20.66 -0.38
CA PHE A 199 -8.08 -19.45 0.26
C PHE A 199 -8.26 -19.46 1.78
N SER A 200 -7.17 -19.23 2.49
CA SER A 200 -7.20 -18.88 3.92
C SER A 200 -6.00 -18.00 4.26
N PRO A 201 -6.09 -17.08 5.23
CA PRO A 201 -4.93 -16.29 5.66
C PRO A 201 -3.71 -17.13 6.06
N ASN A 202 -3.93 -18.24 6.77
CA ASN A 202 -2.85 -19.19 7.11
C ASN A 202 -2.12 -19.72 5.87
N LYS A 203 -2.83 -19.92 4.76
CA LYS A 203 -2.22 -20.34 3.49
C LYS A 203 -1.60 -19.19 2.71
N ILE A 204 -2.07 -17.95 2.88
CA ILE A 204 -1.46 -16.77 2.25
C ILE A 204 -0.05 -16.55 2.85
N PHE A 205 0.07 -16.77 4.16
CA PHE A 205 1.32 -16.63 4.91
C PHE A 205 2.05 -17.94 5.13
N SER A 206 1.75 -18.99 4.34
CA SER A 206 2.58 -20.19 4.34
C SER A 206 3.92 -19.91 3.65
N ALA A 207 4.97 -20.62 4.06
CA ALA A 207 6.29 -20.45 3.48
C ALA A 207 6.28 -20.67 1.95
N ASP A 208 5.56 -21.70 1.50
CA ASP A 208 5.45 -22.05 0.07
C ASP A 208 4.81 -20.93 -0.75
N HIS A 209 3.72 -20.34 -0.25
CA HIS A 209 3.03 -19.27 -0.96
C HIS A 209 3.83 -17.96 -0.92
N LEU A 210 4.36 -17.58 0.25
CA LEU A 210 5.19 -16.38 0.39
C LEU A 210 6.46 -16.46 -0.45
N ALA A 211 7.04 -17.64 -0.64
CA ALA A 211 8.21 -17.85 -1.50
C ALA A 211 7.92 -17.64 -3.00
N SER A 212 6.64 -17.67 -3.41
CA SER A 212 6.24 -17.36 -4.80
C SER A 212 6.05 -15.86 -5.06
N LEU A 213 5.75 -15.06 -4.03
CA LEU A 213 5.51 -13.62 -4.12
C LEU A 213 6.73 -12.67 -4.15
N PRO A 214 8.01 -13.07 -3.95
CA PRO A 214 9.10 -12.09 -3.83
C PRO A 214 9.24 -11.19 -5.04
N ASN A 215 8.99 -11.68 -6.26
CA ASN A 215 9.08 -10.85 -7.46
C ASN A 215 8.07 -9.70 -7.43
N CYS A 216 6.80 -9.99 -7.08
CA CYS A 216 5.77 -8.96 -6.92
C CYS A 216 6.13 -7.96 -5.82
N LEU A 217 6.61 -8.44 -4.68
CA LEU A 217 6.88 -7.58 -3.52
C LEU A 217 8.18 -6.77 -3.65
N LYS A 218 9.19 -7.30 -4.37
CA LYS A 218 10.45 -6.60 -4.65
C LYS A 218 10.28 -5.46 -5.64
N GLU A 219 9.34 -5.56 -6.58
CA GLU A 219 9.07 -4.46 -7.53
C GLU A 219 8.45 -3.24 -6.83
N LEU A 220 7.83 -3.40 -5.66
CA LEU A 220 7.15 -2.34 -4.91
C LEU A 220 8.04 -1.17 -4.46
N THR A 221 9.37 -1.27 -4.59
CA THR A 221 10.27 -0.15 -4.33
C THR A 221 10.03 1.05 -5.24
N PHE A 222 9.35 0.86 -6.38
CA PHE A 222 9.03 1.99 -7.28
C PHE A 222 8.13 3.06 -6.63
N CYS A 223 7.37 2.71 -5.59
CA CYS A 223 6.47 3.64 -4.90
C CYS A 223 7.19 4.59 -3.94
N GLN A 224 8.47 4.34 -3.64
CA GLN A 224 9.21 5.13 -2.66
C GLN A 224 9.19 6.63 -3.03
N PRO A 225 9.02 7.52 -2.03
CA PRO A 225 9.05 7.25 -0.58
C PRO A 225 7.71 6.74 0.01
N ARG A 226 6.67 6.52 -0.80
CA ARG A 226 5.39 5.98 -0.33
C ARG A 226 5.43 4.46 -0.31
N VAL A 227 4.68 3.88 0.61
CA VAL A 227 4.43 2.44 0.66
C VAL A 227 3.23 2.13 -0.25
N HIS A 228 3.38 1.16 -1.15
CA HIS A 228 2.30 0.73 -2.05
C HIS A 228 1.09 0.19 -1.27
N ASN A 229 -0.11 0.39 -1.82
CA ASN A 229 -1.38 0.02 -1.18
C ASN A 229 -1.57 -1.48 -0.87
N VAL A 230 -0.76 -2.36 -1.46
CA VAL A 230 -0.80 -3.80 -1.12
C VAL A 230 -0.32 -4.09 0.31
N TRP A 231 0.61 -3.29 0.84
CA TRP A 231 1.17 -3.54 2.18
C TRP A 231 0.14 -3.33 3.30
N PRO A 232 -0.62 -2.23 3.36
CA PRO A 232 -1.69 -2.10 4.35
C PRO A 232 -2.73 -3.23 4.26
N VAL A 233 -3.01 -3.73 3.06
CA VAL A 233 -3.93 -4.86 2.88
C VAL A 233 -3.34 -6.13 3.49
N LEU A 234 -2.09 -6.47 3.18
CA LEU A 234 -1.40 -7.63 3.76
C LEU A 234 -1.29 -7.53 5.29
N VAL A 235 -0.95 -6.36 5.82
CA VAL A 235 -0.87 -6.11 7.27
C VAL A 235 -2.22 -6.36 7.95
N ASN A 236 -3.32 -5.89 7.36
CA ASN A 236 -4.65 -6.11 7.92
C ASN A 236 -5.08 -7.59 7.91
N ILE A 237 -4.56 -8.39 6.98
CA ILE A 237 -4.81 -9.84 6.92
C ILE A 237 -3.93 -10.56 7.94
N LEU A 238 -2.67 -10.11 8.09
CA LEU A 238 -1.67 -10.69 8.99
C LEU A 238 -2.00 -10.44 10.46
N LEU A 239 -2.39 -9.21 10.80
CA LEU A 239 -2.66 -8.74 12.16
C LEU A 239 -4.07 -8.10 12.22
N PRO A 240 -5.14 -8.91 12.33
CA PRO A 240 -6.51 -8.38 12.41
C PRO A 240 -6.75 -7.63 13.73
N ASP A 241 -7.25 -6.38 13.67
CA ASP A 241 -7.50 -5.47 14.82
C ASP A 241 -8.23 -6.09 16.02
N ARG A 242 -8.99 -7.18 15.82
CA ARG A 242 -9.84 -7.77 16.85
C ARG A 242 -9.09 -8.65 17.86
N VAL A 243 -7.91 -9.16 17.50
CA VAL A 243 -7.16 -10.06 18.39
C VAL A 243 -6.26 -9.28 19.37
N LEU A 244 -5.88 -8.05 19.01
CA LEU A 244 -5.01 -7.18 19.82
C LEU A 244 -5.77 -6.36 20.88
N GLN A 245 -7.10 -6.34 20.82
CA GLN A 245 -7.98 -5.58 21.73
C GLN A 245 -8.44 -6.40 22.95
N ALA A 246 -8.00 -7.65 23.09
CA ALA A 246 -8.36 -8.49 24.23
C ALA A 246 -7.61 -8.10 25.53
N GLU A 247 -6.47 -7.43 25.43
CA GLU A 247 -5.64 -7.09 26.59
C GLU A 247 -5.70 -5.61 27.00
N ASP A 248 -5.93 -4.67 26.06
CA ASP A 248 -5.89 -3.23 26.32
C ASP A 248 -7.27 -2.60 26.62
N ALA A 249 -8.15 -3.33 27.32
CA ALA A 249 -9.49 -2.86 27.72
C ALA A 249 -9.48 -1.86 28.89
N MET A 250 -8.56 -0.89 28.91
CA MET A 250 -8.66 0.34 29.70
C MET A 250 -7.98 1.52 28.98
N SER A 251 -8.68 2.12 28.00
CA SER A 251 -8.81 3.59 27.82
C SER A 251 -9.46 3.99 26.49
N VAL A 252 -10.75 4.32 26.57
CA VAL A 252 -11.53 5.36 25.86
C VAL A 252 -11.26 5.69 24.37
N SER A 253 -12.23 5.26 23.55
CA SER A 253 -13.03 5.98 22.52
C SER A 253 -12.45 6.50 21.19
N ASN A 254 -12.76 5.73 20.13
CA ASN A 254 -13.42 6.08 18.86
C ASN A 254 -13.17 7.45 18.18
N SER A 255 -12.57 7.43 16.98
CA SER A 255 -13.23 7.87 15.73
C SER A 255 -12.35 7.62 14.49
N LEU A 256 -12.66 6.59 13.72
CA LEU A 256 -12.34 6.41 12.28
C LEU A 256 -12.71 4.97 11.89
N ARG A 257 -14.02 4.67 11.92
CA ARG A 257 -14.54 3.40 11.40
C ARG A 257 -15.63 3.68 10.39
N LYS A 258 -15.23 3.85 9.14
CA LYS A 258 -16.11 3.58 7.99
C LYS A 258 -15.35 2.67 7.02
N HIS A 259 -15.92 1.49 6.83
CA HIS A 259 -15.47 0.36 5.99
C HIS A 259 -14.32 -0.51 6.55
N LYS A 260 -14.58 -1.29 7.61
CA LYS A 260 -13.72 -2.44 7.97
C LYS A 260 -14.60 -3.61 8.45
N LYS A 261 -14.97 -4.51 7.53
CA LYS A 261 -15.67 -5.76 7.85
C LYS A 261 -15.57 -6.73 6.66
N ASN A 262 -14.79 -7.82 6.79
CA ASN A 262 -15.21 -9.18 6.41
C ASN A 262 -14.14 -10.29 6.52
N TRP A 263 -12.91 -10.05 6.97
CA TRP A 263 -12.00 -11.15 7.32
C TRP A 263 -12.29 -11.71 8.72
N ASN A 264 -13.49 -12.29 8.89
CA ASN A 264 -13.90 -12.95 10.12
C ASN A 264 -13.43 -14.42 10.08
N SER A 265 -12.16 -14.65 10.39
CA SER A 265 -11.69 -15.96 10.87
C SER A 265 -11.05 -15.72 12.22
N SER A 266 -11.57 -16.37 13.25
CA SER A 266 -11.00 -16.34 14.60
C SER A 266 -9.68 -17.10 14.59
N PHE A 267 -8.58 -16.39 14.36
CA PHE A 267 -7.24 -16.95 14.51
C PHE A 267 -6.89 -17.07 15.98
N SER A 268 -6.21 -18.15 16.34
CA SER A 268 -5.52 -18.22 17.62
C SER A 268 -4.28 -17.31 17.62
N VAL A 269 -3.82 -16.91 18.80
CA VAL A 269 -2.61 -16.07 18.92
C VAL A 269 -1.38 -16.82 18.35
N GLU A 270 -1.34 -18.14 18.51
CA GLU A 270 -0.27 -19.00 18.00
C GLU A 270 -0.27 -19.06 16.46
N GLU A 271 -1.44 -19.10 15.83
CA GLU A 271 -1.54 -19.05 14.36
C GLU A 271 -1.07 -17.70 13.81
N ILE A 272 -1.43 -16.60 14.48
CA ILE A 272 -0.96 -15.26 14.10
C ILE A 272 0.56 -15.18 14.27
N ALA A 273 1.11 -15.67 15.39
CA ALA A 273 2.54 -15.72 15.63
C ALA A 273 3.29 -16.49 14.54
N LYS A 274 2.77 -17.68 14.16
CA LYS A 274 3.35 -18.49 13.09
C LYS A 274 3.32 -17.78 11.74
N ASN A 275 2.19 -17.18 11.37
CA ASN A 275 2.06 -16.44 10.12
C ASN A 275 2.97 -15.21 10.09
N PHE A 276 3.04 -14.48 11.20
CA PHE A 276 3.89 -13.30 11.36
C PHE A 276 5.37 -13.66 11.25
N GLN A 277 5.80 -14.75 11.92
CA GLN A 277 7.14 -15.28 11.81
C GLN A 277 7.48 -15.66 10.37
N CYS A 278 6.59 -16.40 9.69
CA CYS A 278 6.83 -16.79 8.32
C CYS A 278 6.93 -15.58 7.38
N PHE A 279 6.09 -14.55 7.59
CA PHE A 279 6.17 -13.30 6.85
C PHE A 279 7.51 -12.59 7.06
N CYS A 280 7.96 -12.43 8.31
CA CYS A 280 9.26 -11.82 8.62
C CYS A 280 10.42 -12.60 8.00
N GLU A 281 10.45 -13.92 8.15
CA GLU A 281 11.54 -14.77 7.65
C GLU A 281 11.62 -14.80 6.13
N VAL A 282 10.49 -14.92 5.41
CA VAL A 282 10.48 -15.10 3.96
C VAL A 282 10.54 -13.76 3.22
N ILE A 283 9.76 -12.76 3.67
CA ILE A 283 9.63 -11.48 2.96
C ILE A 283 10.66 -10.48 3.45
N ILE A 284 10.68 -10.17 4.74
CA ILE A 284 11.58 -9.14 5.27
C ILE A 284 13.04 -9.63 5.17
N GLU A 285 13.34 -10.75 5.81
CA GLU A 285 14.68 -11.31 5.89
C GLU A 285 15.14 -12.04 4.64
N GLY A 286 14.27 -12.83 4.00
CA GLY A 286 14.63 -13.64 2.85
C GLY A 286 14.65 -12.87 1.54
N SER A 287 13.86 -11.79 1.44
CA SER A 287 13.62 -11.12 0.15
C SER A 287 14.06 -9.66 0.12
N LEU A 288 13.72 -8.85 1.12
CA LEU A 288 13.97 -7.41 1.10
C LEU A 288 15.35 -7.02 1.65
N LEU A 289 15.70 -7.49 2.85
CA LEU A 289 16.97 -7.18 3.51
C LEU A 289 18.24 -7.57 2.72
N PRO A 290 18.36 -8.76 2.11
CA PRO A 290 19.58 -9.16 1.38
C PRO A 290 19.70 -8.48 0.00
N SER A 291 18.80 -7.57 -0.35
CA SER A 291 18.71 -6.99 -1.69
C SER A 291 19.30 -5.57 -1.76
N SER A 292 18.81 -4.74 -2.70
CA SER A 292 19.30 -3.37 -2.91
C SER A 292 18.99 -2.45 -1.73
N HIS A 293 19.65 -1.29 -1.68
CA HIS A 293 19.37 -0.27 -0.65
C HIS A 293 17.91 0.16 -0.65
N ASP A 294 17.29 0.38 -1.81
CA ASP A 294 15.87 0.72 -1.92
C ASP A 294 14.96 -0.35 -1.28
N ARG A 295 15.31 -1.64 -1.45
CA ARG A 295 14.55 -2.75 -0.87
C ARG A 295 14.75 -2.87 0.64
N LYS A 296 15.96 -2.57 1.14
CA LYS A 296 16.21 -2.43 2.59
C LYS A 296 15.38 -1.29 3.17
N HIS A 297 15.33 -0.13 2.51
CA HIS A 297 14.47 0.98 2.91
C HIS A 297 13.00 0.55 2.98
N LEU A 298 12.50 -0.16 1.96
CA LEU A 298 11.14 -0.68 1.95
C LEU A 298 10.88 -1.67 3.11
N ALA A 299 11.87 -2.48 3.50
CA ALA A 299 11.74 -3.35 4.67
C ALA A 299 11.47 -2.55 5.95
N PHE A 300 12.20 -1.45 6.17
CA PHE A 300 11.96 -0.56 7.30
C PHE A 300 10.60 0.13 7.22
N ASP A 301 10.19 0.59 6.04
CA ASP A 301 8.86 1.20 5.86
C ASP A 301 7.72 0.22 6.20
N VAL A 302 7.85 -1.05 5.77
CA VAL A 302 6.87 -2.10 6.08
C VAL A 302 6.86 -2.45 7.57
N LEU A 303 8.01 -2.48 8.23
CA LEU A 303 8.10 -2.69 9.68
C LEU A 303 7.49 -1.52 10.47
N LEU A 304 7.69 -0.28 10.02
CA LEU A 304 7.01 0.89 10.59
C LEU A 304 5.49 0.82 10.40
N LEU A 305 5.02 0.30 9.26
CA LEU A 305 3.59 0.08 9.02
C LEU A 305 3.01 -0.99 9.95
N LEU A 306 3.79 -2.00 10.32
CA LEU A 306 3.39 -3.05 11.25
C LEU A 306 3.34 -2.56 12.70
N LEU A 307 4.24 -1.66 13.09
CA LEU A 307 4.49 -1.26 14.48
C LEU A 307 3.22 -0.86 15.26
N PRO A 308 2.28 -0.04 14.74
CA PRO A 308 1.05 0.31 15.46
C PRO A 308 0.14 -0.89 15.76
N CYS A 309 0.30 -1.99 15.03
CA CYS A 309 -0.50 -3.21 15.15
C CYS A 309 0.26 -4.34 15.89
N LEU A 310 1.48 -4.12 16.37
CA LEU A 310 2.25 -5.18 17.03
C LEU A 310 1.92 -5.29 18.52
N HIS A 311 1.74 -6.52 19.00
CA HIS A 311 1.78 -6.82 20.42
C HIS A 311 3.24 -7.09 20.86
N ALA A 312 3.56 -6.89 22.14
CA ALA A 312 4.93 -6.99 22.65
C ALA A 312 5.57 -8.36 22.38
N SER A 313 4.78 -9.44 22.41
CA SER A 313 5.23 -10.81 22.12
C SER A 313 5.74 -11.02 20.69
N PHE A 314 5.36 -10.16 19.74
CA PHE A 314 5.81 -10.24 18.34
C PHE A 314 7.10 -9.44 18.09
N ILE A 315 7.54 -8.62 19.05
CA ILE A 315 8.75 -7.81 18.88
C ILE A 315 9.99 -8.65 18.61
N PRO A 316 10.27 -9.75 19.36
CA PRO A 316 11.42 -10.60 19.06
C PRO A 316 11.39 -11.24 17.66
N ILE A 317 10.20 -11.39 17.06
CA ILE A 317 10.05 -11.88 15.69
C ILE A 317 10.37 -10.77 14.68
N SER A 318 9.88 -9.55 14.94
CA SER A 318 10.10 -8.40 14.05
C SER A 318 11.55 -7.88 14.10
N LEU A 319 12.15 -7.83 15.29
CA LEU A 319 13.53 -7.41 15.56
C LEU A 319 14.48 -8.60 15.54
N SER A 320 14.48 -9.33 14.43
CA SER A 320 15.30 -10.53 14.29
C SER A 320 16.80 -10.22 14.17
N ALA A 321 17.63 -11.26 14.34
CA ALA A 321 19.08 -11.15 14.22
C ALA A 321 19.53 -10.49 12.90
N LYS A 322 18.90 -10.83 11.77
CA LYS A 322 19.26 -10.25 10.46
C LYS A 322 18.86 -8.79 10.34
N LEU A 323 17.71 -8.40 10.89
CA LEU A 323 17.30 -6.99 10.90
C LEU A 323 18.24 -6.17 11.79
N VAL A 324 18.51 -6.64 13.01
CA VAL A 324 19.41 -5.95 13.95
C VAL A 324 20.82 -5.84 13.37
N GLN A 325 21.35 -6.89 12.74
CA GLN A 325 22.64 -6.82 12.05
C GLN A 325 22.61 -5.80 10.91
N CYS A 326 21.55 -5.78 10.08
CA CYS A 326 21.39 -4.77 9.04
C CYS A 326 21.38 -3.34 9.62
N MET A 327 20.72 -3.14 10.77
CA MET A 327 20.74 -1.86 11.47
C MET A 327 22.15 -1.50 11.93
N ILE A 328 22.88 -2.46 12.51
CA ILE A 328 24.27 -2.28 12.95
C ILE A 328 25.18 -1.86 11.78
N ASP A 329 25.11 -2.60 10.67
CA ASP A 329 25.94 -2.35 9.48
C ASP A 329 25.67 -0.96 8.89
N VAL A 330 24.41 -0.54 8.84
CA VAL A 330 24.03 0.78 8.31
C VAL A 330 24.37 1.91 9.29
N LEU A 331 24.04 1.78 10.58
CA LEU A 331 24.24 2.85 11.57
C LEU A 331 25.71 3.06 11.93
N SER A 332 26.55 2.03 11.83
CA SER A 332 28.00 2.19 11.97
C SER A 332 28.64 2.99 10.83
N THR A 333 27.94 3.11 9.68
CA THR A 333 28.43 3.78 8.46
C THR A 333 27.63 5.07 8.20
N LYS A 334 28.02 6.18 8.83
CA LYS A 334 27.29 7.47 8.80
C LYS A 334 27.05 8.06 7.40
N ASP A 335 27.90 7.75 6.43
CA ASP A 335 27.82 8.26 5.06
C ASP A 335 26.89 7.42 4.15
N SER A 336 26.32 6.34 4.67
CA SER A 336 25.38 5.50 3.92
C SER A 336 24.09 6.27 3.60
N TRP A 337 23.59 6.15 2.37
CA TRP A 337 22.29 6.69 1.97
C TRP A 337 21.15 6.19 2.89
N LEU A 338 21.26 4.94 3.37
CA LEU A 338 20.29 4.33 4.29
C LEU A 338 20.40 4.85 5.73
N TYR A 339 21.48 5.56 6.09
CA TYR A 339 21.73 5.96 7.47
C TYR A 339 20.55 6.73 8.05
N LYS A 340 20.02 7.72 7.32
CA LYS A 340 18.89 8.55 7.79
C LYS A 340 17.59 7.73 7.96
N VAL A 341 17.36 6.79 7.06
CA VAL A 341 16.20 5.88 7.11
C VAL A 341 16.29 5.00 8.34
N VAL A 342 17.42 4.32 8.51
CA VAL A 342 17.62 3.39 9.63
C VAL A 342 17.72 4.12 10.95
N GLN A 343 18.24 5.36 10.99
CA GLN A 343 18.24 6.19 12.19
C GLN A 343 16.82 6.62 12.61
N HIS A 344 15.90 6.76 11.66
CA HIS A 344 14.51 7.09 11.96
C HIS A 344 13.77 5.91 12.63
N PHE A 345 14.14 4.67 12.31
CA PHE A 345 13.46 3.48 12.82
C PHE A 345 13.53 3.33 14.37
N PRO A 346 14.70 3.38 15.03
CA PRO A 346 14.80 3.38 16.49
C PRO A 346 14.08 4.53 17.19
N LYS A 347 14.00 5.71 16.54
CA LYS A 347 13.23 6.84 17.09
C LYS A 347 11.74 6.51 17.14
N ASN A 348 11.18 5.98 16.05
CA ASN A 348 9.79 5.52 16.03
C ASN A 348 9.54 4.37 17.02
N LEU A 349 10.51 3.47 17.22
CA LEU A 349 10.41 2.45 18.28
C LEU A 349 10.31 3.10 19.66
N SER A 350 11.13 4.12 19.92
CA SER A 350 11.14 4.85 21.20
C SER A 350 9.81 5.55 21.45
N ASP A 351 9.28 6.26 20.45
CA ASP A 351 7.96 6.91 20.52
C ASP A 351 6.84 5.88 20.73
N TRP A 352 6.92 4.71 20.09
CA TRP A 352 5.93 3.66 20.20
C TRP A 352 5.91 2.96 21.58
N VAL A 353 7.05 2.91 22.29
CA VAL A 353 7.14 2.30 23.62
C VAL A 353 6.98 3.29 24.78
N GLU A 354 6.83 4.60 24.50
CA GLU A 354 6.88 5.70 25.48
C GLU A 354 6.06 5.42 26.76
N ASN A 355 4.90 4.75 26.62
CA ASN A 355 3.98 4.46 27.72
C ASN A 355 3.72 2.95 27.97
N ASN A 356 4.59 2.06 27.49
CA ASN A 356 4.40 0.61 27.66
C ASN A 356 5.73 -0.09 28.00
N ASP A 357 5.94 -0.36 29.30
CA ASP A 357 7.16 -1.01 29.80
C ASP A 357 7.37 -2.42 29.23
N VAL A 358 6.30 -3.18 28.96
CA VAL A 358 6.41 -4.52 28.38
C VAL A 358 6.98 -4.45 26.96
N ARG A 359 6.50 -3.50 26.16
CA ARG A 359 7.02 -3.24 24.81
C ARG A 359 8.46 -2.73 24.87
N ARG A 360 8.74 -1.79 25.79
CA ARG A 360 10.08 -1.22 26.02
C ARG A 360 11.10 -2.32 26.33
N VAL A 361 10.81 -3.18 27.31
CA VAL A 361 11.65 -4.34 27.67
C VAL A 361 11.84 -5.26 26.47
N SER A 362 10.76 -5.58 25.75
CA SER A 362 10.83 -6.47 24.58
C SER A 362 11.74 -5.93 23.48
N VAL A 363 11.72 -4.60 23.23
CA VAL A 363 12.62 -3.93 22.28
C VAL A 363 14.06 -3.96 22.77
N ILE A 364 14.31 -3.60 24.03
CA ILE A 364 15.66 -3.61 24.63
C ILE A 364 16.27 -5.01 24.53
N VAL A 365 15.55 -6.03 25.00
CA VAL A 365 16.00 -7.43 24.99
C VAL A 365 16.31 -7.89 23.57
N ALA A 366 15.46 -7.58 22.60
CA ALA A 366 15.71 -7.99 21.20
C ALA A 366 16.97 -7.33 20.62
N LEU A 367 17.17 -6.02 20.83
CA LEU A 367 18.36 -5.30 20.36
C LEU A 367 19.64 -5.82 21.04
N GLN A 368 19.61 -6.01 22.35
CA GLN A 368 20.75 -6.47 23.15
C GLN A 368 21.13 -7.92 22.81
N LYS A 369 20.15 -8.83 22.78
CA LYS A 369 20.34 -10.24 22.40
C LYS A 369 21.02 -10.42 21.05
N HIS A 370 20.65 -9.60 20.07
CA HIS A 370 21.18 -9.72 18.69
C HIS A 370 22.44 -8.88 18.45
N SER A 371 22.91 -8.13 19.45
CA SER A 371 24.13 -7.34 19.37
C SER A 371 25.20 -7.75 20.38
N ASN A 372 24.98 -8.85 21.14
CA ASN A 372 25.80 -9.26 22.28
C ASN A 372 26.01 -8.09 23.26
N ASP A 373 24.92 -7.42 23.60
CA ASP A 373 24.83 -6.26 24.48
C ASP A 373 25.58 -4.99 24.02
N LYS A 374 26.10 -5.00 22.78
CA LYS A 374 26.96 -3.93 22.24
C LYS A 374 26.26 -3.04 21.21
N PHE A 375 24.93 -3.04 21.13
CA PHE A 375 24.17 -2.29 20.11
C PHE A 375 24.60 -0.81 20.03
N ASP A 376 24.51 -0.06 21.13
CA ASP A 376 24.85 1.36 21.17
C ASP A 376 26.35 1.59 20.91
N CYS A 377 27.21 0.70 21.41
CA CYS A 377 28.66 0.77 21.21
C CYS A 377 29.06 0.62 19.74
N ILE A 378 28.45 -0.31 19.01
CA ILE A 378 28.78 -0.57 17.60
C ILE A 378 28.12 0.47 16.70
N THR A 379 26.85 0.82 16.96
CA THR A 379 26.10 1.79 16.15
C THR A 379 26.49 3.23 16.42
N LEU A 380 27.26 3.49 17.49
CA LEU A 380 27.57 4.83 18.00
C LEU A 380 26.29 5.66 18.25
N THR A 381 25.23 4.99 18.71
CA THR A 381 23.96 5.62 19.11
C THR A 381 23.77 5.54 20.63
N LYS A 382 22.66 6.08 21.13
CA LYS A 382 22.26 5.99 22.55
C LYS A 382 20.88 5.33 22.67
N THR A 383 20.48 4.55 21.67
CA THR A 383 19.11 4.04 21.55
C THR A 383 18.73 3.21 22.77
N VAL A 384 19.57 2.24 23.14
CA VAL A 384 19.24 1.34 24.25
C VAL A 384 19.36 2.08 25.59
N LYS A 385 20.38 2.94 25.74
CA LYS A 385 20.56 3.77 26.93
C LYS A 385 19.37 4.70 27.19
N ASP A 386 18.88 5.37 26.15
CA ASP A 386 17.74 6.28 26.25
C ASP A 386 16.46 5.49 26.61
N LEU A 387 16.25 4.31 26.00
CA LEU A 387 15.13 3.42 26.34
C LEU A 387 15.19 2.93 27.80
N MET A 388 16.38 2.60 28.33
CA MET A 388 16.57 2.18 29.72
C MET A 388 16.37 3.34 30.71
N ALA A 389 16.71 4.57 30.34
CA ALA A 389 16.54 5.74 31.19
C ALA A 389 15.06 6.11 31.40
N ASP A 390 14.21 5.77 30.43
CA ASP A 390 12.79 6.12 30.42
C ASP A 390 11.88 5.14 31.18
N PHE A 391 12.43 4.17 31.93
CA PHE A 391 11.62 3.35 32.84
C PHE A 391 11.09 4.19 34.00
N ARG A 392 9.78 4.42 34.02
CA ARG A 392 9.11 5.26 35.03
C ARG A 392 8.54 4.46 36.20
N THR A 393 8.41 3.14 36.08
CA THR A 393 7.77 2.28 37.08
C THR A 393 8.79 1.51 37.92
N GLU A 394 8.46 1.26 39.18
CA GLU A 394 9.28 0.48 40.13
C GLU A 394 9.59 -0.93 39.59
N SER A 395 8.63 -1.55 38.89
CA SER A 395 8.81 -2.82 38.19
C SER A 395 9.77 -2.73 37.00
N GLY A 396 9.78 -1.61 36.26
CA GLY A 396 10.74 -1.35 35.18
C GLY A 396 12.17 -1.12 35.71
N CYS A 397 12.31 -0.44 36.85
CA CYS A 397 13.60 -0.24 37.49
C CYS A 397 14.25 -1.55 37.97
N MET A 398 13.46 -2.53 38.45
CA MET A 398 14.00 -3.85 38.80
C MET A 398 14.53 -4.61 37.58
N LEU A 399 13.91 -4.45 36.41
CA LEU A 399 14.34 -5.09 35.16
C LEU A 399 15.66 -4.51 34.63
N ASN A 400 15.92 -3.22 34.83
CA ASN A 400 17.22 -2.62 34.49
C ASN A 400 18.39 -3.30 35.23
N MET A 401 18.19 -3.71 36.48
CA MET A 401 19.24 -4.39 37.26
C MET A 401 19.62 -5.77 36.69
N PHE A 402 18.69 -6.47 36.03
CA PHE A 402 18.95 -7.78 35.40
C PHE A 402 19.64 -7.68 34.04
N VAL A 403 19.57 -6.53 33.37
CA VAL A 403 20.24 -6.32 32.08
C VAL A 403 21.66 -5.78 32.27
N ASP A 404 21.93 -5.06 33.37
CA ASP A 404 23.26 -4.51 33.68
C ASP A 404 24.25 -5.56 34.27
N GLU A 405 23.75 -6.72 34.73
CA GLU A 405 24.59 -7.79 35.28
C GLU A 405 25.52 -8.46 34.25
N SER A 406 25.33 -8.24 32.94
CA SER A 406 26.29 -8.72 31.92
C SER A 406 27.54 -7.83 31.77
N HIS A 407 27.60 -6.69 32.46
CA HIS A 407 28.79 -5.82 32.52
C HIS A 407 29.63 -5.94 33.80
N ALA A 408 29.23 -6.78 34.76
CA ALA A 408 29.95 -6.95 36.03
C ALA A 408 30.87 -8.18 36.03
N SER A 409 31.84 -8.26 35.10
CA SER A 409 32.89 -9.30 35.12
C SER A 409 34.10 -8.95 34.24
N GLU A 410 34.61 -7.71 34.31
CA GLU A 410 36.01 -7.46 33.94
C GLU A 410 36.67 -6.75 35.12
N GLU A 411 37.11 -7.55 36.11
CA GLU A 411 38.05 -7.09 37.12
C GLU A 411 39.35 -6.66 36.42
N PRO A 412 39.89 -5.46 36.71
CA PRO A 412 41.20 -5.08 36.24
C PRO A 412 42.24 -5.85 37.07
N SER A 413 42.88 -6.84 36.45
CA SER A 413 44.09 -7.44 37.01
C SER A 413 45.25 -6.48 36.83
N ASP A 414 45.48 -5.62 37.83
CA ASP A 414 46.65 -4.76 37.95
C ASP A 414 47.25 -4.95 39.35
N GLU A 415 48.38 -5.64 39.44
CA GLU A 415 49.67 -5.02 39.79
C GLU A 415 50.74 -6.08 40.16
N SER A 416 51.79 -6.04 39.35
CA SER A 416 53.21 -6.26 39.65
C SER A 416 53.67 -6.52 41.09
N GLN A 417 54.54 -7.52 41.26
CA GLN A 417 55.74 -7.37 42.10
C GLN A 417 56.99 -8.00 41.46
N THR A 418 57.93 -7.13 41.11
CA THR A 418 59.36 -7.41 40.96
C THR A 418 60.03 -7.74 42.29
N ASN A 419 61.00 -8.67 42.25
CA ASN A 419 62.21 -8.84 43.09
C ASN A 419 62.34 -10.25 43.71
N ARG A 420 63.11 -11.15 43.09
CA ARG A 420 64.51 -11.44 43.45
C ARG A 420 65.12 -12.51 42.55
#